data_AF-A0AA37MEK2-F1
#
_entry.id   AF-A0AA37MEK2-F1
#
_cell.length_a   1.000
_cell.length_b   1.000
_cell.length_c   1.000
_cell.angle_alpha   90.00
_cell.angle_beta   90.00
_cell.angle_gamma   90.00
#
_symmetry.space_group_name_H-M   'P 1'
#
loop_
_entity.id
_entity.type
_entity.pdbx_description
1 polymer ?
#
loop_
_entity_poly.entity_id
_entity_poly.type
_entity_poly.pdbx_seq_one_letter_code
_entity_poly.pdbx_strand_id
1 'polypeptide(L)' 'MSILIKDTTKEERLKIVLEALGMDAGGCEDYDESVVDDIYLDYIEGKKEIAQINRECSEKLAGTVH' A
#
# COMPACT_ATOMS: atom_id res chain seq x y z
N MET A 1 5.43 -6.03 -12.35
CA MET A 1 5.65 -4.80 -11.55
C MET A 1 6.53 -5.15 -10.37
N SER A 2 7.54 -4.33 -10.03
CA SER A 2 8.21 -4.45 -8.73
C SER A 2 7.31 -3.86 -7.63
N ILE A 3 7.47 -4.34 -6.40
CA ILE A 3 6.78 -3.81 -5.20
C ILE A 3 7.76 -3.13 -4.24
N LEU A 4 9.03 -3.00 -4.63
CA LEU A 4 10.05 -2.41 -3.77
C LEU A 4 10.06 -0.90 -3.95
N ILE A 5 10.19 -0.15 -2.85
CA ILE A 5 10.24 1.32 -2.89
C ILE A 5 11.35 1.81 -3.81
N LYS A 6 12.52 1.16 -3.78
CA LYS A 6 13.68 1.54 -4.60
C LYS A 6 13.43 1.41 -6.11
N ASP A 7 12.49 0.55 -6.52
CA ASP A 7 12.21 0.21 -7.92
C ASP A 7 10.88 0.81 -8.39
N THR A 8 10.24 1.67 -7.59
CA THR A 8 8.92 2.22 -7.87
C THR A 8 8.84 3.72 -7.57
N THR A 9 8.00 4.44 -8.29
CA THR A 9 7.60 5.80 -7.94
C THR A 9 6.46 5.79 -6.89
N LYS A 10 6.16 6.95 -6.32
CA LYS A 10 5.01 7.13 -5.41
C LYS A 10 3.69 6.73 -6.11
N GLU A 11 3.51 7.17 -7.35
CA GLU A 11 2.33 6.88 -8.17
C GLU A 11 2.20 5.39 -8.49
N GLU A 12 3.30 4.71 -8.82
CA GLU A 12 3.29 3.27 -9.06
C GLU A 12 2.89 2.50 -7.81
N ARG A 13 3.37 2.92 -6.62
CA ARG A 13 2.98 2.31 -5.35
C ARG A 13 1.51 2.54 -5.03
N LEU A 14 1.00 3.75 -5.27
CA LEU A 14 -0.42 4.06 -5.11
C LEU A 14 -1.28 3.18 -6.02
N LYS A 15 -0.90 3.03 -7.29
CA LYS A 15 -1.56 2.14 -8.24
C LYS A 15 -1.56 0.68 -7.77
N ILE A 16 -0.40 0.16 -7.30
CA ILE A 16 -0.29 -1.20 -6.76
C ILE A 16 -1.28 -1.42 -5.60
N VAL A 17 -1.42 -0.44 -4.71
CA VAL A 17 -2.33 -0.54 -3.56
C VAL A 17 -3.79 -0.52 -4.01
N LEU A 18 -4.16 0.37 -4.93
CA LEU A 18 -5.52 0.45 -5.46
C LEU A 18 -5.94 -0.82 -6.21
N GLU A 19 -5.06 -1.34 -7.07
CA GLU A 19 -5.26 -2.61 -7.77
C GLU A 19 -5.45 -3.76 -6.77
N ALA A 20 -4.68 -3.77 -5.68
CA ALA A 20 -4.81 -4.79 -4.62
C ALA A 20 -6.11 -4.68 -3.82
N LEU A 21 -6.66 -3.46 -3.67
CA LEU A 21 -7.95 -3.20 -3.02
C LEU A 21 -9.15 -3.44 -3.97
N GLY A 22 -8.90 -3.81 -5.23
CA GLY A 22 -9.95 -3.96 -6.24
C GLY A 22 -10.58 -2.64 -6.65
N MET A 23 -9.92 -1.52 -6.35
CA MET A 23 -10.29 -0.21 -6.83
C MET A 23 -9.70 -0.03 -8.22
N ASP A 24 -10.54 0.38 -9.17
CA ASP A 24 -10.07 0.61 -10.53
C ASP A 24 -9.12 1.81 -10.53
N ALA A 25 -7.83 1.54 -10.75
CA ALA A 25 -6.82 2.55 -10.98
C ALA A 25 -6.92 3.11 -12.42
N GLY A 26 -8.16 3.33 -12.88
CA GLY A 26 -8.56 3.73 -14.22
C GLY A 26 -7.92 5.03 -14.70
N GLY A 27 -6.71 4.92 -15.26
CA GLY A 27 -6.08 5.81 -16.24
C GLY A 27 -5.92 7.30 -15.90
N CYS A 28 -6.47 7.77 -14.80
CA CYS A 28 -6.46 9.18 -14.40
C CYS A 28 -5.44 9.36 -13.27
N GLU A 29 -4.59 10.35 -13.46
CA GLU A 29 -3.34 10.60 -12.74
C GLU A 29 -3.56 11.16 -11.32
N ASP A 30 -4.83 11.32 -10.92
CA ASP A 30 -5.27 12.04 -9.73
C ASP A 30 -5.83 11.10 -8.66
N TYR A 31 -5.01 10.16 -8.18
CA TYR A 31 -5.40 9.35 -7.02
C TYR A 31 -5.19 10.13 -5.74
N ASP A 32 -6.29 10.32 -5.00
CA ASP A 32 -6.25 10.93 -3.69
C ASP A 32 -5.76 9.90 -2.67
N GLU A 33 -4.64 10.21 -2.01
CA GLU A 33 -4.05 9.39 -0.95
C GLU A 33 -5.03 9.12 0.21
N SER A 34 -6.07 9.95 0.38
CA SER A 34 -7.13 9.76 1.37
C SER A 34 -8.07 8.57 1.10
N VAL A 35 -8.02 7.99 -0.10
CA VAL A 35 -8.76 6.77 -0.45
C VAL A 35 -8.07 5.53 0.13
N VAL A 36 -6.81 5.65 0.50
CA VAL A 36 -5.99 4.54 0.96
C VAL A 36 -5.88 4.56 2.49
N ASP A 37 -6.02 3.39 3.12
CA ASP A 37 -5.82 3.24 4.57
C ASP A 37 -4.43 3.73 5.01
N ASP A 38 -4.36 4.35 6.20
CA ASP A 38 -3.13 4.85 6.83
C ASP A 38 -1.99 3.82 6.84
N ILE A 39 -2.34 2.53 6.88
CA ILE A 39 -1.41 1.40 6.90
C ILE A 39 -0.56 1.35 5.61
N TYR A 40 -1.11 1.70 4.46
CA TYR A 40 -0.40 1.67 3.17
C TYR A 40 0.23 3.02 2.81
N LEU A 41 -0.14 4.11 3.49
CA LEU A 41 0.42 5.43 3.26
C LEU A 41 1.95 5.46 3.46
N ASP A 42 2.44 4.76 4.50
CA ASP A 42 3.88 4.59 4.76
C ASP A 42 4.61 3.93 3.56
N TYR A 43 3.97 3.00 2.86
CA TYR A 43 4.52 2.40 1.65
C TYR A 43 4.47 3.37 0.47
N ILE A 44 3.34 4.04 0.24
CA ILE A 44 3.16 5.01 -0.83
C ILE A 44 4.20 6.13 -0.72
N GLU A 45 4.37 6.71 0.46
CA GLU A 45 5.36 7.76 0.75
C GLU A 45 6.82 7.27 0.73
N GLY A 46 7.05 5.95 0.65
CA GLY A 46 8.40 5.39 0.62
C GLY A 46 9.08 5.34 1.99
N LYS A 47 8.32 5.38 3.08
CA LYS A 47 8.81 5.31 4.47
C LYS A 47 9.07 3.87 4.93
N LYS A 48 8.25 2.90 4.48
CA LYS A 48 8.37 1.48 4.85
C LYS A 48 8.03 0.55 3.69
N GLU A 49 8.78 -0.54 3.55
CA GLU A 49 8.45 -1.57 2.56
C GLU A 49 7.14 -2.28 2.92
N ILE A 50 6.38 -2.71 1.90
CA ILE A 50 5.10 -3.41 2.10
C ILE A 50 5.26 -4.69 2.94
N ALA A 51 6.42 -5.34 2.86
CA ALA A 51 6.74 -6.50 3.70
C ALA A 51 6.83 -6.17 5.20
N GLN A 52 7.28 -4.96 5.55
CA GLN A 52 7.33 -4.50 6.94
C GLN A 52 5.91 -4.25 7.47
N ILE A 53 5.08 -3.59 6.66
CA ILE A 53 3.66 -3.35 6.96
C ILE A 53 2.91 -4.67 7.17
N ASN A 54 3.10 -5.66 6.27
CA ASN A 54 2.47 -6.97 6.39
C ASN A 54 2.87 -7.68 7.70
N ARG A 55 4.15 -7.55 8.10
CA ARG A 55 4.62 -8.11 9.37
C ARG A 55 3.95 -7.44 10.56
N GLU A 56 3.90 -6.10 10.59
CA GLU A 56 3.22 -5.35 11.65
C GLU A 56 1.73 -5.68 11.74
N CYS A 57 1.05 -5.83 10.59
CA CYS A 57 -0.35 -6.22 10.52
C CYS A 57 -0.55 -7.65 11.04
N SER A 58 0.30 -8.59 10.63
CA SER A 58 0.26 -9.96 11.12
C SER A 58 0.53 -10.05 12.63
N GLU A 59 1.46 -9.27 13.17
CA GLU A 59 1.74 -9.20 14.62
C GLU A 59 0.55 -8.63 15.40
N LYS A 60 -0.14 -7.61 14.85
CA LYS A 60 -1.34 -7.01 15.44
C LYS A 60 -2.56 -7.94 15.40
N LEU A 61 -2.72 -8.71 14.32
CA LEU A 61 -3.86 -9.62 14.11
C LEU A 61 -3.66 -11.01 14.71
N ALA A 62 -2.42 -11.41 15.02
CA ALA A 62 -2.11 -12.70 15.66
C ALA A 62 -2.75 -12.88 17.06
N GLY A 63 -3.37 -11.84 17.62
CA GLY A 63 -4.13 -11.88 18.87
C GLY A 63 -5.66 -11.97 18.74
N THR A 64 -6.23 -11.89 17.53
CA THR A 64 -7.69 -11.87 17.33
C THR A 64 -8.16 -13.13 16.59
N VAL A 65 -7.99 -14.27 17.25
CA VAL A 65 -8.83 -15.44 17.01
C VAL A 65 -9.62 -15.64 18.30
N HIS A 66 -10.83 -15.09 18.35
CA HIS A 66 -11.83 -15.46 19.35
C HIS A 66 -12.94 -16.24 18.66
#